data_AF-A0A7C1YUU1-F1
#
_entry.id   AF-A0A7C1YUU1-F1
#
_cell.length_a   1.000
_cell.length_b   1.000
_cell.length_c   1.000
_cell.angle_alpha   90.00
_cell.angle_beta   90.00
_cell.angle_gamma   90.00
#
_symmetry.space_group_name_H-M   'P 1'
#
loop_
_entity.id
_entity.type
_entity.pdbx_description
1 polymer ?
#
loop_
_entity_poly.entity_id
_entity_poly.type
_entity_poly.pdbx_seq_one_letter_code
_entity_poly.pdbx_strand_id
1 'polypeptide(L)'
;MKLRLVIAAIFLLIGTLACRLTAPLVVSGTIADADGVPPALAFVALLSLEDYALSASTTTTDGHYQLEAPGGQDYLLLAIPLSGETAEGYNLHGHTPQLARIPAGSGDVTRDFTFIPCHDFILESYDAEGALILNDDWAGLRFVEDTAGNATDDAFIGIDKGEGTPAVPSVCIPLNQTRRFFVQWTLPNFGSVVLMADNDGMGYAAEAQGGTVLNLSHEMARTQINRLRDNLAAYQTAGYDVPPAVAADLAEAKSLLAEAAAQTGAAQAALSDQAASVALWALENLEQARAEQDIPRYRTGGLTVTVLDAAGDPLPGATVVYTQTSHDFLFGVFSSLENAGVEGYELMQQAGINYLTTGFYWMETEPEQDQIPWDYIDHGIGVLDLVEMGFTLKAHALLALWDFGTPDYFKALGFDEANREVYEHISALVSRYRDQIDIWNVINEAHGRGAALDLTRAEITTLTQTGIRAIREHDPDARIIINNAFDWYGEIRQMTLLATGEVDDFTLSVPAYLDQLAADGVDYDIIGQQLYNGGYSDIFAQWGLGDPSGIPTWDLAHISALLDRLGEYGRPVHITEQSVPSTWDPDWTQYGAGWWHHPWNEETQAEFLRDFYTIAFSKEPVEAITWW
;
A
#
# COMPACT_ATOMS: atom_id res chain seq x y z
N MET A 1 -5.35 -17.43 11.59
CA MET A 1 -4.28 -18.44 11.66
C MET A 1 -3.93 -18.66 13.14
N LYS A 2 -4.17 -19.85 13.71
CA LYS A 2 -4.13 -20.05 15.18
C LYS A 2 -2.71 -20.34 15.67
N LEU A 3 -2.02 -19.34 16.21
CA LEU A 3 -0.78 -19.55 16.91
C LEU A 3 -1.04 -20.10 18.32
N ARG A 4 -0.43 -21.24 18.64
CA ARG A 4 -0.27 -21.73 20.01
C ARG A 4 1.16 -22.16 20.19
N LEU A 5 2.01 -21.28 20.71
CA LEU A 5 3.27 -21.67 21.33
C LEU A 5 2.96 -22.24 22.72
N VAL A 6 3.19 -23.54 22.91
CA VAL A 6 3.44 -24.13 24.23
C VAL A 6 4.70 -24.96 24.11
N ILE A 7 5.78 -24.45 24.68
CA ILE A 7 7.01 -25.21 24.90
C ILE A 7 6.75 -26.17 26.08
N ALA A 8 7.20 -27.42 25.90
CA ALA A 8 7.34 -28.51 26.88
C ALA A 8 6.10 -29.29 27.34
N ALA A 9 5.71 -30.31 26.56
CA ALA A 9 5.76 -31.72 26.99
C ALA A 9 5.08 -32.63 25.94
N ILE A 10 5.81 -33.61 25.39
CA ILE A 10 5.45 -35.05 25.32
C ILE A 10 6.48 -35.79 24.45
N PHE A 11 7.23 -36.68 25.10
CA PHE A 11 7.94 -37.80 24.47
C PHE A 11 6.93 -38.83 23.93
N LEU A 12 7.23 -39.41 22.76
CA LEU A 12 6.68 -40.64 22.15
C LEU A 12 5.16 -40.67 21.81
N LEU A 13 4.84 -40.69 20.50
CA LEU A 13 4.43 -41.93 19.83
C LEU A 13 4.44 -41.81 18.30
N ILE A 14 4.81 -42.91 17.67
CA ILE A 14 5.11 -43.16 16.25
C ILE A 14 3.85 -43.11 15.38
N GLY A 15 3.95 -42.41 14.23
CA GLY A 15 3.03 -42.50 13.09
C GLY A 15 3.83 -42.56 11.79
N THR A 16 3.89 -43.74 11.19
CA THR A 16 4.62 -44.06 9.97
C THR A 16 4.04 -43.37 8.74
N LEU A 17 4.75 -42.39 8.18
CA LEU A 17 4.67 -42.03 6.76
C LEU A 17 6.05 -42.24 6.13
N ALA A 18 6.05 -42.71 4.88
CA ALA A 18 7.25 -43.11 4.15
C ALA A 18 8.27 -41.97 4.07
N CYS A 19 9.28 -42.05 4.94
CA CYS A 19 10.40 -41.12 5.00
C CYS A 19 11.27 -41.34 3.77
N ARG A 20 11.12 -40.50 2.73
CA ARG A 20 12.26 -40.20 1.87
C ARG A 20 13.22 -39.43 2.76
N LEU A 21 14.22 -40.13 3.30
CA LEU A 21 15.33 -39.52 4.04
C LEU A 21 16.08 -38.60 3.07
N THR A 22 15.65 -37.34 2.98
CA THR A 22 16.49 -36.28 2.44
C THR A 22 17.69 -36.13 3.39
N ALA A 23 18.87 -35.85 2.83
CA ALA A 23 20.05 -35.59 3.66
C ALA A 23 19.75 -34.40 4.59
N PRO A 24 20.20 -34.43 5.86
CA PRO A 24 19.92 -33.36 6.80
C PRO A 24 20.54 -32.05 6.33
N LEU A 25 19.88 -30.95 6.66
CA LEU A 25 20.40 -29.59 6.56
C LEU A 25 20.98 -29.22 7.93
N VAL A 26 22.23 -28.76 7.94
CA VAL A 26 22.89 -28.22 9.13
C VAL A 26 23.16 -26.75 8.87
N VAL A 27 22.49 -25.86 9.60
CA VAL A 27 22.72 -24.40 9.49
C VAL A 27 23.52 -23.96 10.70
N SER A 28 24.66 -23.33 10.46
CA SER A 28 25.56 -22.85 11.51
C SER A 28 26.10 -21.47 11.20
N GLY A 29 26.66 -20.80 12.19
CA GLY A 29 27.31 -19.53 11.97
C GLY A 29 27.62 -18.79 13.26
N THR A 30 27.91 -17.51 13.12
CA THR A 30 28.23 -16.59 14.20
C THR A 30 27.30 -15.40 14.22
N ILE A 31 27.03 -14.90 15.43
CA ILE A 31 26.29 -13.67 15.68
C ILE A 31 27.20 -12.73 16.46
N ALA A 32 27.37 -11.53 15.95
CA ALA A 32 28.12 -10.46 16.60
C ALA A 32 27.59 -9.08 16.22
N ASP A 33 27.93 -8.05 16.99
CA ASP A 33 27.71 -6.66 16.58
C ASP A 33 28.73 -6.20 15.51
N ALA A 34 28.62 -4.94 15.09
CA ALA A 34 29.51 -4.35 14.08
C ALA A 34 31.00 -4.31 14.50
N ASP A 35 31.29 -4.38 15.81
CA ASP A 35 32.65 -4.43 16.36
C ASP A 35 33.16 -5.88 16.56
N GLY A 36 32.34 -6.88 16.20
CA GLY A 36 32.67 -8.29 16.33
C GLY A 36 32.46 -8.85 17.74
N VAL A 37 31.70 -8.16 18.59
CA VAL A 37 31.37 -8.60 19.94
C VAL A 37 30.10 -9.46 19.90
N PRO A 38 30.14 -10.72 20.36
CA PRO A 38 28.94 -11.57 20.40
C PRO A 38 27.94 -11.06 21.45
N PRO A 39 26.62 -11.20 21.19
CA PRO A 39 25.62 -10.89 22.20
C PRO A 39 25.76 -11.85 23.38
N ALA A 40 25.35 -11.42 24.58
CA ALA A 40 25.38 -12.26 25.77
C ALA A 40 24.57 -13.56 25.59
N LEU A 41 23.45 -13.46 24.87
CA LEU A 41 22.59 -14.56 24.46
C LEU A 41 21.80 -14.14 23.22
N ALA A 42 21.66 -15.04 22.26
CA ALA A 42 20.69 -14.91 21.18
C ALA A 42 19.95 -16.23 20.98
N PHE A 43 18.64 -16.13 20.77
CA PHE A 43 17.78 -17.23 20.34
C PHE A 43 17.83 -17.33 18.82
N VAL A 44 18.05 -18.53 18.29
CA VAL A 44 18.11 -18.79 16.85
C VAL A 44 17.17 -19.94 16.50
N ALA A 45 16.28 -19.71 15.55
CA ALA A 45 15.27 -20.68 15.13
C ALA A 45 15.23 -20.86 13.60
N LEU A 46 15.07 -22.10 13.17
CA LEU A 46 14.72 -22.48 11.80
C LEU A 46 13.23 -22.83 11.73
N LEU A 47 12.51 -22.07 10.94
CA LEU A 47 11.07 -22.21 10.72
C LEU A 47 10.87 -22.72 9.29
N SER A 48 10.24 -23.89 9.11
CA SER A 48 9.76 -24.29 7.78
C SER A 48 8.59 -23.39 7.39
N LEU A 49 8.59 -22.93 6.14
CA LEU A 49 7.48 -22.15 5.57
C LEU A 49 6.21 -23.00 5.39
N GLU A 50 6.32 -24.33 5.44
CA GLU A 50 5.18 -25.26 5.29
C GLU A 50 4.60 -25.71 6.64
N ASP A 51 5.45 -25.98 7.64
CA ASP A 51 5.06 -26.73 8.86
C ASP A 51 5.33 -25.99 10.20
N TYR A 52 5.91 -24.78 10.17
CA TYR A 52 6.21 -23.90 11.32
C TYR A 52 6.95 -24.57 12.52
N ALA A 53 8.25 -24.22 12.63
CA ALA A 53 9.26 -24.57 13.64
C ALA A 53 9.76 -26.04 13.70
N LEU A 54 10.98 -26.26 13.18
CA LEU A 54 11.64 -27.58 13.18
C LEU A 54 12.85 -27.67 14.12
N SER A 55 13.56 -26.56 14.35
CA SER A 55 14.79 -26.55 15.14
C SER A 55 15.04 -25.18 15.77
N ALA A 56 15.44 -25.13 17.04
CA ALA A 56 15.82 -23.89 17.71
C ALA A 56 16.93 -24.14 18.73
N SER A 57 17.76 -23.13 18.96
CA SER A 57 18.89 -23.16 19.89
C SER A 57 19.18 -21.77 20.42
N THR A 58 20.10 -21.67 21.37
CA THR A 58 20.71 -20.41 21.77
C THR A 58 22.19 -20.39 21.39
N THR A 59 22.73 -19.20 21.15
CA THR A 59 24.16 -19.03 20.86
C THR A 59 25.04 -19.44 22.04
N THR A 60 26.25 -19.89 21.75
CA THR A 60 27.33 -20.01 22.75
C THR A 60 27.80 -18.62 23.17
N THR A 61 28.63 -18.56 24.22
CA THR A 61 29.24 -17.30 24.70
C THR A 61 30.11 -16.59 23.66
N ASP A 62 30.58 -17.33 22.66
CA ASP A 62 31.39 -16.81 21.56
C ASP A 62 30.53 -16.48 20.32
N GLY A 63 29.19 -16.47 20.47
CA GLY A 63 28.24 -16.09 19.41
C GLY A 63 27.92 -17.18 18.40
N HIS A 64 28.42 -18.41 18.57
CA HIS A 64 28.18 -19.50 17.63
C HIS A 64 26.82 -20.16 17.83
N TYR A 65 26.16 -20.54 16.73
CA TYR A 65 24.98 -21.41 16.76
C TYR A 65 25.09 -22.52 15.73
N GLN A 66 24.32 -23.59 15.96
CA GLN A 66 24.13 -24.69 15.01
C GLN A 66 22.74 -25.27 15.19
N LEU A 67 22.04 -25.45 14.08
CA LEU A 67 20.69 -26.01 13.99
C LEU A 67 20.68 -27.12 12.95
N GLU A 68 19.88 -28.15 13.19
CA GLU A 68 19.67 -29.25 12.25
C GLU A 68 18.19 -29.34 11.88
N ALA A 69 17.90 -29.51 10.59
CA ALA A 69 16.55 -29.66 10.04
C ALA A 69 16.54 -30.67 8.89
N PRO A 70 15.37 -31.19 8.48
CA PRO A 70 15.25 -31.95 7.23
C PRO A 70 15.78 -31.16 6.03
N GLY A 71 16.41 -31.84 5.06
CA GLY A 71 16.82 -31.18 3.81
C GLY A 71 15.71 -31.17 2.76
N GLY A 72 15.88 -30.33 1.74
CA GLY A 72 15.02 -30.26 0.56
C GLY A 72 13.80 -29.36 0.69
N GLN A 73 13.75 -28.48 1.70
CA GLN A 73 12.69 -27.48 1.92
C GLN A 73 13.31 -26.12 2.23
N ASP A 74 12.59 -25.04 1.93
CA ASP A 74 12.95 -23.68 2.32
C ASP A 74 12.70 -23.45 3.82
N TYR A 75 13.63 -22.74 4.45
CA TYR A 75 13.52 -22.32 5.84
C TYR A 75 13.67 -20.81 5.99
N LEU A 76 12.97 -20.25 6.96
CA LEU A 76 13.26 -18.94 7.52
C LEU A 76 14.14 -19.11 8.78
N LEU A 77 15.33 -18.50 8.76
CA LEU A 77 16.23 -18.43 9.89
C LEU A 77 16.03 -17.11 10.62
N LEU A 78 15.56 -17.19 11.86
CA LEU A 78 15.31 -16.04 12.74
C LEU A 78 16.34 -16.03 13.85
N ALA A 79 16.99 -14.89 14.08
CA ALA A 79 17.95 -14.68 15.15
C ALA A 79 17.54 -13.46 15.99
N ILE A 80 17.24 -13.69 17.27
CA ILE A 80 16.74 -12.69 18.22
C ILE A 80 17.75 -12.57 19.38
N PRO A 81 18.42 -11.42 19.57
CA PRO A 81 19.24 -11.18 20.74
C PRO A 81 18.36 -11.02 21.99
N LEU A 82 18.94 -11.30 23.16
CA LEU A 82 18.30 -11.06 24.46
C LEU A 82 19.21 -10.18 25.30
N SER A 83 18.69 -9.05 25.80
CA SER A 83 19.50 -7.99 26.42
C SER A 83 18.80 -7.26 27.56
N GLY A 84 18.70 -7.91 28.72
CA GLY A 84 18.16 -7.28 29.92
C GLY A 84 16.63 -7.14 29.87
N GLU A 85 16.08 -6.30 30.75
CA GLU A 85 14.63 -6.21 30.97
C GLU A 85 14.21 -4.74 31.18
N THR A 86 12.98 -4.38 30.80
CA THR A 86 12.35 -3.12 31.21
C THR A 86 11.93 -3.15 32.68
N ALA A 87 11.55 -2.00 33.25
CA ALA A 87 11.01 -1.92 34.60
C ALA A 87 9.67 -2.68 34.74
N GLU A 88 8.90 -2.77 33.66
CA GLU A 88 7.63 -3.49 33.53
C GLU A 88 7.83 -5.00 33.31
N GLY A 89 9.08 -5.45 33.18
CA GLY A 89 9.50 -6.84 33.09
C GLY A 89 9.59 -7.41 31.68
N TYR A 90 9.55 -6.59 30.62
CA TYR A 90 9.70 -7.09 29.23
C TYR A 90 11.16 -7.41 28.91
N ASN A 91 11.42 -8.58 28.34
CA ASN A 91 12.76 -9.06 27.96
C ASN A 91 13.23 -8.37 26.66
N LEU A 92 14.15 -7.42 26.78
CA LEU A 92 14.59 -6.61 25.65
C LEU A 92 15.38 -7.42 24.61
N HIS A 93 15.29 -7.02 23.35
CA HIS A 93 16.19 -7.52 22.32
C HIS A 93 17.56 -6.83 22.41
N GLY A 94 17.55 -5.50 22.51
CA GLY A 94 18.74 -4.64 22.57
C GLY A 94 19.56 -4.55 21.27
N HIS A 95 19.46 -5.52 20.37
CA HIS A 95 19.92 -5.38 18.98
C HIS A 95 18.84 -5.85 18.00
N THR A 96 18.91 -5.37 16.77
CA THR A 96 17.88 -5.62 15.75
C THR A 96 17.77 -7.12 15.48
N PRO A 97 16.59 -7.74 15.65
CA PRO A 97 16.36 -9.10 15.18
C PRO A 97 16.75 -9.24 13.71
N GLN A 98 17.25 -10.42 13.32
CA GLN A 98 17.66 -10.69 11.95
C GLN A 98 16.87 -11.86 11.38
N LEU A 99 16.50 -11.73 10.11
CA LEU A 99 15.82 -12.76 9.33
C LEU A 99 16.68 -13.10 8.11
N ALA A 100 16.70 -14.37 7.73
CA ALA A 100 17.30 -14.80 6.49
C ALA A 100 16.60 -16.03 5.93
N ARG A 101 16.35 -16.03 4.62
CA ARG A 101 15.96 -17.25 3.91
C ARG A 101 17.13 -18.23 3.81
N ILE A 102 16.85 -19.50 4.06
CA ILE A 102 17.72 -20.65 3.76
C ILE A 102 17.03 -21.48 2.66
N PRO A 103 17.52 -21.39 1.41
CA PRO A 103 16.88 -22.07 0.29
C PRO A 103 16.84 -23.59 0.44
N ALA A 104 15.88 -24.22 -0.25
CA ALA A 104 15.76 -25.68 -0.31
C ALA A 104 17.09 -26.36 -0.67
N GLY A 105 17.63 -27.13 0.27
CA GLY A 105 18.95 -27.74 0.13
C GLY A 105 19.23 -28.79 1.20
N SER A 106 20.43 -29.37 1.17
CA SER A 106 20.90 -30.32 2.17
C SER A 106 22.41 -30.15 2.38
N GLY A 107 22.93 -30.64 3.51
CA GLY A 107 24.33 -30.45 3.89
C GLY A 107 24.52 -29.21 4.78
N ASP A 108 25.76 -28.73 4.85
CA ASP A 108 26.15 -27.64 5.74
C ASP A 108 25.95 -26.28 5.06
N VAL A 109 25.21 -25.38 5.71
CA VAL A 109 25.04 -23.98 5.33
C VAL A 109 25.60 -23.10 6.44
N THR A 110 26.47 -22.17 6.07
CA THR A 110 26.97 -21.16 7.01
C THR A 110 26.27 -19.84 6.77
N ARG A 111 25.73 -19.24 7.84
CA ARG A 111 25.09 -17.92 7.81
C ARG A 111 25.54 -17.12 9.02
N ASP A 112 26.20 -15.99 8.81
CA ASP A 112 26.59 -15.09 9.89
C ASP A 112 25.62 -13.91 9.96
N PHE A 113 25.42 -13.37 11.16
CA PHE A 113 24.60 -12.17 11.38
C PHE A 113 25.39 -11.07 12.07
N THR A 114 25.23 -9.85 11.56
CA THR A 114 25.68 -8.63 12.22
C THR A 114 24.49 -7.92 12.85
N PHE A 115 24.52 -7.77 14.17
CA PHE A 115 23.43 -7.19 14.93
C PHE A 115 23.67 -5.68 15.14
N ILE A 116 22.63 -4.87 14.86
CA ILE A 116 22.71 -3.41 15.02
C ILE A 116 22.11 -3.06 16.38
N PRO A 117 22.82 -2.31 17.25
CA PRO A 117 22.25 -1.85 18.51
C PRO A 117 20.95 -1.06 18.28
N CYS A 118 19.93 -1.34 19.08
CA CYS A 118 18.62 -0.72 18.94
C CYS A 118 17.98 -0.45 20.30
N HIS A 119 16.87 0.27 20.25
CA HIS A 119 15.97 0.49 21.38
C HIS A 119 14.62 -0.15 21.07
N ASP A 120 14.13 -0.97 21.98
CA ASP A 120 12.85 -1.65 21.83
C ASP A 120 11.70 -0.70 22.14
N PHE A 121 10.80 -0.50 21.19
CA PHE A 121 9.52 0.17 21.43
C PHE A 121 8.45 -0.92 21.57
N ILE A 122 8.01 -1.14 22.81
CA ILE A 122 7.03 -2.16 23.19
C ILE A 122 5.64 -1.54 23.10
N LEU A 123 4.76 -2.12 22.30
CA LEU A 123 3.45 -1.57 21.99
C LEU A 123 2.37 -2.33 22.75
N GLU A 124 1.98 -1.83 23.92
CA GLU A 124 0.82 -2.33 24.64
C GLU A 124 -0.46 -1.87 23.92
N SER A 125 -1.11 -2.84 23.28
CA SER A 125 -2.37 -2.71 22.55
C SER A 125 -3.47 -3.50 23.25
N TYR A 126 -4.69 -2.99 23.27
CA TYR A 126 -5.83 -3.61 23.96
C TYR A 126 -7.03 -3.77 23.02
N ASP A 127 -7.73 -4.89 23.12
CA ASP A 127 -9.00 -5.11 22.44
C ASP A 127 -10.17 -4.38 23.14
N ALA A 128 -11.38 -4.48 22.56
CA ALA A 128 -12.58 -3.84 23.09
C ALA A 128 -12.98 -4.37 24.48
N GLU A 129 -12.58 -5.59 24.82
CA GLU A 129 -12.78 -6.23 26.11
C GLU A 129 -11.69 -5.84 27.15
N GLY A 130 -10.65 -5.13 26.72
CA GLY A 130 -9.54 -4.67 27.54
C GLY A 130 -8.45 -5.72 27.76
N ALA A 131 -8.41 -6.79 26.96
CA ALA A 131 -7.32 -7.76 26.95
C ALA A 131 -6.17 -7.28 26.06
N LEU A 132 -4.94 -7.66 26.39
CA LEU A 132 -3.78 -7.35 25.56
C LEU A 132 -3.87 -8.08 24.22
N ILE A 133 -3.68 -7.34 23.13
CA ILE A 133 -3.51 -7.92 21.80
C ILE A 133 -2.07 -8.41 21.68
N LEU A 134 -1.91 -9.70 21.38
CA LEU A 134 -0.61 -10.34 21.28
C LEU A 134 -0.02 -10.13 19.89
N ASN A 135 1.32 -10.20 19.79
CA ASN A 135 2.04 -10.04 18.52
C ASN A 135 1.50 -10.96 17.41
N ASP A 136 1.13 -12.17 17.82
CA ASP A 136 0.77 -13.27 16.93
C ASP A 136 -0.75 -13.36 16.66
N ASP A 137 -1.54 -12.65 17.48
CA ASP A 137 -2.97 -12.49 17.27
C ASP A 137 -3.27 -11.25 16.41
N TRP A 138 -2.24 -10.48 16.02
CA TRP A 138 -2.40 -9.31 15.17
C TRP A 138 -2.86 -9.68 13.77
N ALA A 139 -3.98 -9.10 13.35
CA ALA A 139 -4.50 -9.21 12.00
C ALA A 139 -4.48 -7.84 11.32
N GLY A 140 -4.13 -7.81 10.04
CA GLY A 140 -4.06 -6.57 9.27
C GLY A 140 -2.67 -5.99 9.10
N LEU A 141 -2.61 -4.93 8.30
CA LEU A 141 -1.36 -4.26 7.93
C LEU A 141 -0.66 -3.67 9.16
N ARG A 142 0.66 -3.86 9.26
CA ARG A 142 1.53 -3.11 10.16
C ARG A 142 2.90 -2.92 9.52
N PHE A 143 3.42 -1.71 9.55
CA PHE A 143 4.74 -1.39 9.03
C PHE A 143 5.35 -0.19 9.75
N VAL A 144 6.65 -0.02 9.53
CA VAL A 144 7.45 1.04 10.11
C VAL A 144 8.01 1.88 8.98
N GLU A 145 8.02 3.19 9.13
CA GLU A 145 8.42 4.12 8.08
C GLU A 145 9.52 5.07 8.59
N ASP A 146 10.53 5.32 7.74
CA ASP A 146 11.47 6.41 7.92
C ASP A 146 10.74 7.73 7.65
N THR A 147 11.01 8.77 8.43
CA THR A 147 10.24 10.03 8.37
C THR A 147 10.30 10.76 7.01
N ALA A 148 11.00 10.21 6.02
CA ALA A 148 11.03 10.68 4.65
C ALA A 148 9.90 10.11 3.77
N GLY A 149 9.11 9.14 4.23
CA GLY A 149 8.04 8.55 3.41
C GLY A 149 8.20 7.07 3.11
N ASN A 150 9.26 6.41 3.57
CA ASN A 150 9.59 5.07 3.11
C ASN A 150 9.43 4.02 4.20
N ALA A 151 8.66 2.97 3.91
CA ALA A 151 8.65 1.77 4.73
C ALA A 151 10.07 1.21 4.84
N THR A 152 10.45 0.82 6.05
CA THR A 152 11.75 0.21 6.36
C THR A 152 11.62 -1.30 6.46
N ASP A 153 12.72 -1.99 6.78
CA ASP A 153 12.74 -3.44 7.06
C ASP A 153 12.62 -3.75 8.57
N ASP A 154 12.30 -2.74 9.40
CA ASP A 154 12.13 -2.91 10.84
C ASP A 154 10.84 -3.71 11.15
N ALA A 155 10.98 -5.00 11.47
CA ALA A 155 9.84 -5.88 11.68
C ALA A 155 9.21 -5.74 13.07
N PHE A 156 7.90 -5.98 13.14
CA PHE A 156 7.20 -6.17 14.42
C PHE A 156 7.48 -7.58 14.95
N ILE A 157 8.19 -7.66 16.07
CA ILE A 157 8.58 -8.91 16.74
C ILE A 157 8.00 -8.92 18.15
N GLY A 158 7.48 -10.07 18.59
CA GLY A 158 6.90 -10.22 19.90
C GLY A 158 7.94 -10.13 21.03
N ILE A 159 7.61 -9.38 22.09
CA ILE A 159 8.41 -9.29 23.31
C ILE A 159 7.57 -9.73 24.51
N ASP A 160 8.12 -10.63 25.33
CA ASP A 160 7.42 -11.23 26.47
C ASP A 160 8.02 -10.79 27.81
N LYS A 161 7.35 -11.13 28.92
CA LYS A 161 7.81 -10.88 30.29
C LYS A 161 8.45 -12.11 30.96
N GLY A 162 8.99 -13.02 30.15
CA GLY A 162 9.56 -14.29 30.58
C GLY A 162 8.85 -15.49 29.97
N GLU A 163 9.50 -16.66 30.11
CA GLU A 163 9.02 -17.92 29.55
C GLU A 163 7.56 -18.21 29.92
N GLY A 164 6.73 -18.45 28.90
CA GLY A 164 5.31 -18.77 29.08
C GLY A 164 4.40 -17.56 29.30
N THR A 165 4.91 -16.33 29.17
CA THR A 165 4.08 -15.12 29.17
C THR A 165 3.71 -14.69 27.75
N PRO A 166 2.56 -14.03 27.56
CA PRO A 166 2.16 -13.56 26.24
C PRO A 166 3.10 -12.47 25.70
N ALA A 167 3.49 -12.59 24.43
CA ALA A 167 4.31 -11.60 23.75
C ALA A 167 3.44 -10.51 23.13
N VAL A 168 3.76 -9.24 23.40
CA VAL A 168 3.10 -8.09 22.77
C VAL A 168 3.93 -7.60 21.57
N PRO A 169 3.33 -6.90 20.59
CA PRO A 169 4.09 -6.36 19.48
C PRO A 169 5.19 -5.40 19.95
N SER A 170 6.37 -5.49 19.34
CA SER A 170 7.46 -4.53 19.55
C SER A 170 8.24 -4.29 18.27
N VAL A 171 8.89 -3.14 18.19
CA VAL A 171 9.82 -2.81 17.09
C VAL A 171 11.14 -2.37 17.71
N CYS A 172 12.24 -3.01 17.32
CA CYS A 172 13.57 -2.59 17.76
C CYS A 172 14.19 -1.61 16.77
N ILE A 173 14.12 -0.31 17.08
CA ILE A 173 14.60 0.75 16.19
C ILE A 173 16.10 0.97 16.38
N PRO A 174 16.93 0.93 15.32
CA PRO A 174 18.35 1.24 15.41
C PRO A 174 18.61 2.60 16.09
N LEU A 175 19.66 2.67 16.91
CA LEU A 175 19.96 3.90 17.66
C LEU A 175 20.16 5.10 16.74
N ASN A 176 19.64 6.26 17.17
CA ASN A 176 19.66 7.54 16.45
C ASN A 176 18.92 7.53 15.11
N GLN A 177 18.11 6.51 14.84
CA GLN A 177 17.18 6.51 13.72
C GLN A 177 15.76 6.82 14.20
N THR A 178 15.03 7.58 13.40
CA THR A 178 13.66 8.00 13.69
C THR A 178 12.68 7.20 12.85
N ARG A 179 11.61 6.70 13.48
CA ARG A 179 10.54 5.98 12.80
C ARG A 179 9.15 6.47 13.16
N ARG A 180 8.18 6.17 12.30
CA ARG A 180 6.74 6.23 12.58
C ARG A 180 6.14 4.84 12.43
N PHE A 181 5.07 4.58 13.17
CA PHE A 181 4.38 3.29 13.13
C PHE A 181 3.05 3.45 12.39
N PHE A 182 2.76 2.51 11.50
CA PHE A 182 1.48 2.39 10.82
C PHE A 182 0.88 1.04 11.14
N VAL A 183 -0.37 1.04 11.61
CA VAL A 183 -1.05 -0.17 12.05
C VAL A 183 -2.52 -0.12 11.67
N GLN A 184 -3.07 -1.22 11.19
CA GLN A 184 -4.51 -1.38 11.03
C GLN A 184 -5.17 -1.53 12.40
N TRP A 185 -6.18 -0.70 12.65
CA TRP A 185 -6.81 -0.60 13.95
C TRP A 185 -8.32 -0.43 13.84
N THR A 186 -9.05 -1.16 14.68
CA THR A 186 -10.51 -1.08 14.73
C THR A 186 -10.94 -0.10 15.82
N LEU A 187 -11.43 1.07 15.40
CA LEU A 187 -11.88 2.13 16.28
C LEU A 187 -13.40 2.05 16.55
N PRO A 188 -13.83 2.32 17.79
CA PRO A 188 -15.25 2.32 18.14
C PRO A 188 -16.01 3.41 17.38
N ASN A 189 -17.05 3.00 16.66
CA ASN A 189 -17.91 3.90 15.86
C ASN A 189 -17.17 4.66 14.74
N PHE A 190 -16.06 4.12 14.21
CA PHE A 190 -15.37 4.71 13.04
C PHE A 190 -14.95 3.71 11.97
N GLY A 191 -14.48 2.50 12.30
CA GLY A 191 -14.07 1.52 11.29
C GLY A 191 -12.80 0.76 11.63
N SER A 192 -12.37 -0.12 10.71
CA SER A 192 -11.07 -0.80 10.75
C SER A 192 -10.16 -0.22 9.68
N VAL A 193 -9.33 0.76 10.09
CA VAL A 193 -8.53 1.59 9.20
C VAL A 193 -7.06 1.59 9.61
N VAL A 194 -6.16 1.94 8.68
CA VAL A 194 -4.73 2.13 8.99
C VAL A 194 -4.53 3.47 9.68
N LEU A 195 -3.91 3.44 10.85
CA LEU A 195 -3.60 4.61 11.66
C LEU A 195 -2.10 4.76 11.85
N MET A 196 -1.68 6.02 11.94
CA MET A 196 -0.30 6.39 12.22
C MET A 196 -0.13 6.76 13.70
N ALA A 197 1.00 6.33 14.28
CA ALA A 197 1.59 6.90 15.49
C ALA A 197 2.92 7.56 15.11
N ASP A 198 3.04 8.88 15.29
CA ASP A 198 4.19 9.65 14.80
C ASP A 198 4.89 10.51 15.85
N ASN A 199 4.50 10.40 17.12
CA ASN A 199 5.04 11.19 18.21
C ASN A 199 5.04 12.70 17.93
N ASP A 200 3.87 13.26 17.61
CA ASP A 200 3.70 14.68 17.31
C ASP A 200 4.52 15.14 16.09
N GLY A 201 4.69 14.25 15.11
CA GLY A 201 5.52 14.44 13.92
C GLY A 201 7.03 14.30 14.14
N MET A 202 7.49 14.07 15.39
CA MET A 202 8.92 13.92 15.70
C MET A 202 9.45 12.51 15.42
N GLY A 203 8.55 11.53 15.30
CA GLY A 203 8.85 10.11 15.27
C GLY A 203 9.44 9.57 16.58
N TYR A 204 9.63 8.25 16.63
CA TYR A 204 10.21 7.51 17.74
C TYR A 204 11.68 7.23 17.46
N ALA A 205 12.55 7.60 18.40
CA ALA A 205 14.00 7.42 18.32
C ALA A 205 14.59 7.32 19.73
N ALA A 206 15.77 6.72 19.83
CA ALA A 206 16.54 6.69 21.08
C ALA A 206 18.05 6.72 20.81
N GLU A 207 18.81 7.30 21.73
CA GLU A 207 20.27 7.43 21.64
C GLU A 207 21.02 6.25 22.30
N ALA A 208 20.32 5.42 23.08
CA ALA A 208 20.88 4.31 23.84
C ALA A 208 19.96 3.08 23.84
N GLN A 209 20.55 1.90 23.99
CA GLN A 209 19.81 0.64 24.16
C GLN A 209 18.94 0.70 25.42
N GLY A 210 17.79 0.05 25.35
CA GLY A 210 16.79 0.03 26.40
C GLY A 210 15.43 -0.35 25.80
N GLY A 211 14.37 -0.16 26.57
CA GLY A 211 13.02 -0.26 26.03
C GLY A 211 12.09 0.79 26.58
N THR A 212 11.15 1.19 25.73
CA THR A 212 10.07 2.13 26.03
C THR A 212 8.74 1.43 25.81
N VAL A 213 7.93 1.35 26.87
CA VAL A 213 6.56 0.81 26.78
C VAL A 213 5.62 1.94 26.40
N LEU A 214 4.88 1.76 25.31
CA LEU A 214 3.91 2.70 24.77
C LEU A 214 2.51 2.09 24.80
N ASN A 215 1.51 2.91 25.13
CA ASN A 215 0.11 2.55 24.89
C ASN A 215 -0.25 2.95 23.45
N LEU A 216 -0.40 1.97 22.55
CA LEU A 216 -0.52 2.24 21.12
C LEU A 216 -1.73 3.10 20.76
N SER A 217 -2.90 2.81 21.35
CA SER A 217 -4.12 3.64 21.19
C SER A 217 -3.89 5.09 21.59
N HIS A 218 -3.13 5.34 22.68
CA HIS A 218 -2.81 6.69 23.14
C HIS A 218 -1.93 7.45 22.16
N GLU A 219 -0.91 6.78 21.63
CA GLU A 219 0.01 7.37 20.64
C GLU A 219 -0.69 7.70 19.32
N MET A 220 -1.56 6.80 18.84
CA MET A 220 -2.38 7.04 17.64
C MET A 220 -3.38 8.19 17.87
N ALA A 221 -4.08 8.22 19.00
CA ALA A 221 -5.02 9.29 19.32
C ALA A 221 -4.33 10.65 19.37
N ARG A 222 -3.15 10.74 19.99
CA ARG A 222 -2.33 11.95 20.01
C ARG A 222 -2.01 12.42 18.59
N THR A 223 -1.60 11.49 17.73
CA THR A 223 -1.30 11.75 16.31
C THR A 223 -2.52 12.30 15.55
N GLN A 224 -3.69 11.65 15.64
CA GLN A 224 -4.88 12.08 14.91
C GLN A 224 -5.40 13.45 15.39
N ILE A 225 -5.32 13.73 16.69
CA ILE A 225 -5.72 15.03 17.25
C ILE A 225 -4.80 16.16 16.80
N ASN A 226 -3.50 15.89 16.67
CA ASN A 226 -2.55 16.86 16.13
C ASN A 226 -2.79 17.12 14.65
N ARG A 227 -3.00 16.07 13.84
CA ARG A 227 -3.41 16.20 12.43
C ARG A 227 -4.64 17.10 12.30
N LEU A 228 -5.68 16.86 13.11
CA LEU A 228 -6.90 17.68 13.11
C LEU A 228 -6.61 19.14 13.47
N ARG A 229 -5.84 19.37 14.54
CA ARG A 229 -5.44 20.72 14.97
C ARG A 229 -4.73 21.47 13.85
N ASP A 230 -3.77 20.81 13.22
CA ASP A 230 -2.87 21.44 12.24
C ASP A 230 -3.61 21.70 10.93
N ASN A 231 -4.41 20.75 10.43
CA ASN A 231 -5.28 20.95 9.26
C ASN A 231 -6.30 22.07 9.50
N LEU A 232 -6.98 22.07 10.65
CA LEU A 232 -7.94 23.13 10.99
C LEU A 232 -7.29 24.51 10.97
N ALA A 233 -6.12 24.65 11.58
CA ALA A 233 -5.37 25.91 11.60
C ALA A 233 -4.91 26.32 10.19
N ALA A 234 -4.44 25.36 9.39
CA ALA A 234 -4.00 25.60 8.01
C ALA A 234 -5.16 26.10 7.14
N TYR A 235 -6.32 25.45 7.21
CA TYR A 235 -7.49 25.81 6.40
C TYR A 235 -8.11 27.14 6.82
N GLN A 236 -8.16 27.44 8.12
CA GLN A 236 -8.55 28.77 8.60
C GLN A 236 -7.60 29.85 8.10
N THR A 237 -6.29 29.58 8.09
CA THR A 237 -5.27 30.50 7.58
C THR A 237 -5.41 30.71 6.07
N ALA A 238 -5.74 29.66 5.32
CA ALA A 238 -6.02 29.70 3.89
C ALA A 238 -7.38 30.35 3.54
N GLY A 239 -8.21 30.67 4.53
CA GLY A 239 -9.47 31.38 4.36
C GLY A 239 -10.68 30.49 4.04
N TYR A 240 -10.59 29.19 4.33
CA TYR A 240 -11.73 28.29 4.22
C TYR A 240 -12.74 28.53 5.36
N ASP A 241 -14.03 28.48 5.01
CA ASP A 241 -15.12 28.44 5.99
C ASP A 241 -15.19 27.03 6.59
N VAL A 242 -14.74 26.88 7.83
CA VAL A 242 -14.70 25.58 8.52
C VAL A 242 -15.96 25.36 9.39
N PRO A 243 -16.57 24.17 9.41
CA PRO A 243 -17.76 23.92 10.20
C PRO A 243 -17.49 24.10 11.70
N PRO A 244 -18.38 24.78 12.47
CA PRO A 244 -18.19 24.97 13.91
C PRO A 244 -18.08 23.66 14.71
N ALA A 245 -18.68 22.58 14.21
CA ALA A 245 -18.59 21.25 14.81
C ALA A 245 -17.15 20.74 14.89
N VAL A 246 -16.34 20.97 13.85
CA VAL A 246 -14.92 20.52 13.82
C VAL A 246 -14.11 21.09 14.99
N ALA A 247 -14.35 22.35 15.35
CA ALA A 247 -13.69 22.98 16.49
C ALA A 247 -14.20 22.44 17.84
N ALA A 248 -15.48 22.06 17.92
CA ALA A 248 -16.06 21.42 19.10
C ALA A 248 -15.51 20.00 19.28
N ASP A 249 -15.46 19.21 18.21
CA ASP A 249 -14.94 17.84 18.20
C ASP A 249 -13.44 17.82 18.53
N LEU A 250 -12.65 18.78 18.03
CA LEU A 250 -11.25 18.93 18.44
C LEU A 250 -11.12 19.21 19.94
N ALA A 251 -12.03 19.99 20.53
CA ALA A 251 -12.01 20.26 21.97
C ALA A 251 -12.41 19.03 22.78
N GLU A 252 -13.39 18.26 22.30
CA GLU A 252 -13.81 16.99 22.91
C GLU A 252 -12.71 15.93 22.86
N ALA A 253 -12.12 15.70 21.68
CA ALA A 253 -11.02 14.75 21.51
C ALA A 253 -9.83 15.09 22.42
N LYS A 254 -9.49 16.38 22.57
CA LYS A 254 -8.46 16.83 23.52
C LYS A 254 -8.84 16.57 24.98
N SER A 255 -10.11 16.74 25.35
CA SER A 255 -10.59 16.42 26.71
C SER A 255 -10.44 14.93 26.99
N LEU A 256 -10.92 14.07 26.07
CA LEU A 256 -10.82 12.63 26.18
C LEU A 256 -9.37 12.16 26.27
N LEU A 257 -8.46 12.71 25.46
CA LEU A 257 -7.03 12.39 25.52
C LEU A 257 -6.41 12.80 26.86
N ALA A 258 -6.80 13.96 27.41
CA ALA A 258 -6.33 14.41 28.72
C ALA A 258 -6.85 13.51 29.86
N GLU A 259 -8.08 13.03 29.77
CA GLU A 259 -8.64 12.04 30.69
C GLU A 259 -7.93 10.69 30.56
N ALA A 260 -7.63 10.26 29.33
CA ALA A 260 -6.87 9.05 29.05
C ALA A 260 -5.47 9.10 29.66
N ALA A 261 -4.78 10.24 29.58
CA ALA A 261 -3.45 10.44 30.16
C ALA A 261 -3.42 10.32 31.70
N ALA A 262 -4.57 10.38 32.37
CA ALA A 262 -4.71 10.14 33.81
C ALA A 262 -4.97 8.65 34.16
N GLN A 263 -5.13 7.79 33.15
CA GLN A 263 -5.33 6.35 33.28
C GLN A 263 -4.07 5.58 32.85
N THR A 264 -4.11 4.25 32.96
CA THR A 264 -3.06 3.34 32.46
C THR A 264 -3.69 2.09 31.85
N GLY A 265 -2.92 1.39 31.02
CA GLY A 265 -3.33 0.13 30.38
C GLY A 265 -4.65 0.24 29.59
N ALA A 266 -5.53 -0.76 29.72
CA ALA A 266 -6.78 -0.84 28.98
C ALA A 266 -7.71 0.39 29.15
N ALA A 267 -7.73 1.00 30.33
CA ALA A 267 -8.55 2.19 30.57
C ALA A 267 -8.03 3.43 29.83
N GLN A 268 -6.70 3.57 29.71
CA GLN A 268 -6.09 4.61 28.87
C GLN A 268 -6.37 4.33 27.38
N ALA A 269 -6.26 3.07 26.96
CA ALA A 269 -6.51 2.68 25.57
C ALA A 269 -7.95 3.00 25.14
N ALA A 270 -8.95 2.55 25.91
CA ALA A 270 -10.37 2.74 25.58
C ALA A 270 -10.79 4.22 25.47
N LEU A 271 -10.24 5.10 26.32
CA LEU A 271 -10.49 6.55 26.21
C LEU A 271 -9.74 7.16 25.03
N SER A 272 -8.53 6.66 24.73
CA SER A 272 -7.74 7.12 23.59
C SER A 272 -8.38 6.73 22.26
N ASP A 273 -8.93 5.52 22.13
CA ASP A 273 -9.65 5.10 20.94
C ASP A 273 -10.91 5.94 20.70
N GLN A 274 -11.64 6.32 21.76
CA GLN A 274 -12.74 7.28 21.66
C GLN A 274 -12.25 8.65 21.17
N ALA A 275 -11.14 9.15 21.73
CA ALA A 275 -10.54 10.42 21.32
C ALA A 275 -10.09 10.39 19.84
N ALA A 276 -9.48 9.29 19.39
CA ALA A 276 -9.08 9.08 18.00
C ALA A 276 -10.31 9.05 17.07
N SER A 277 -11.38 8.37 17.47
CA SER A 277 -12.62 8.28 16.69
C SER A 277 -13.26 9.66 16.48
N VAL A 278 -13.35 10.48 17.53
CA VAL A 278 -13.85 11.87 17.43
C VAL A 278 -12.95 12.69 16.50
N ALA A 279 -11.63 12.55 16.61
CA ALA A 279 -10.69 13.28 15.77
C ALA A 279 -10.79 12.90 14.29
N LEU A 280 -10.97 11.62 13.97
CA LEU A 280 -11.08 11.13 12.59
C LEU A 280 -12.39 11.55 11.93
N TRP A 281 -13.53 11.46 12.63
CA TRP A 281 -14.79 12.03 12.13
C TRP A 281 -14.66 13.52 11.82
N ALA A 282 -14.01 14.28 12.71
CA ALA A 282 -13.78 15.71 12.50
C ALA A 282 -12.79 15.99 11.35
N LEU A 283 -11.79 15.13 11.14
CA LEU A 283 -10.87 15.21 10.00
C LEU A 283 -11.61 15.00 8.68
N GLU A 284 -12.41 13.94 8.54
CA GLU A 284 -13.16 13.68 7.31
C GLU A 284 -14.18 14.81 7.04
N ASN A 285 -14.89 15.29 8.06
CA ASN A 285 -15.80 16.43 7.93
C ASN A 285 -15.08 17.73 7.50
N LEU A 286 -13.85 17.94 8.00
CA LEU A 286 -13.04 19.09 7.62
C LEU A 286 -12.61 19.02 6.14
N GLU A 287 -12.21 17.84 5.67
CA GLU A 287 -11.84 17.62 4.27
C GLU A 287 -13.05 17.73 3.34
N GLN A 288 -14.23 17.24 3.73
CA GLN A 288 -15.47 17.44 2.97
C GLN A 288 -15.81 18.94 2.85
N ALA A 289 -15.75 19.70 3.94
CA ALA A 289 -16.03 21.13 3.91
C ALA A 289 -15.03 21.92 3.05
N ARG A 290 -13.76 21.50 3.02
CA ARG A 290 -12.76 22.04 2.09
C ARG A 290 -13.12 21.69 0.64
N ALA A 291 -13.47 20.42 0.38
CA ALA A 291 -13.82 19.94 -0.95
C ALA A 291 -15.02 20.70 -1.55
N GLU A 292 -16.07 20.93 -0.77
CA GLU A 292 -17.25 21.71 -1.17
C GLU A 292 -16.93 23.15 -1.60
N GLN A 293 -15.87 23.75 -1.05
CA GLN A 293 -15.40 25.09 -1.40
C GLN A 293 -14.42 25.07 -2.58
N ASP A 294 -13.62 24.02 -2.70
CA ASP A 294 -12.64 23.84 -3.78
C ASP A 294 -13.32 23.46 -5.11
N ILE A 295 -14.42 22.70 -5.10
CA ILE A 295 -15.20 22.37 -6.31
C ILE A 295 -15.63 23.62 -7.10
N PRO A 296 -16.34 24.61 -6.53
CA PRO A 296 -16.70 25.80 -7.29
C PRO A 296 -15.47 26.63 -7.71
N ARG A 297 -14.37 26.55 -6.97
CA ARG A 297 -13.11 27.25 -7.27
C ARG A 297 -12.38 26.66 -8.47
N TYR A 298 -12.32 25.32 -8.60
CA TYR A 298 -11.49 24.65 -9.60
C TYR A 298 -12.27 23.95 -10.71
N ARG A 299 -13.54 23.58 -10.45
CA ARG A 299 -14.36 22.74 -11.36
C ARG A 299 -15.55 23.46 -11.96
N THR A 300 -15.77 24.72 -11.60
CA THR A 300 -16.84 25.53 -12.17
C THR A 300 -16.31 26.84 -12.74
N GLY A 301 -17.05 27.40 -13.69
CA GLY A 301 -16.70 28.65 -14.36
C GLY A 301 -17.95 29.46 -14.72
N GLY A 302 -17.75 30.74 -15.01
CA GLY A 302 -18.83 31.63 -15.44
C GLY A 302 -19.05 31.55 -16.96
N LEU A 303 -20.29 31.32 -17.39
CA LEU A 303 -20.71 31.45 -18.78
C LEU A 303 -21.59 32.69 -18.93
N THR A 304 -21.19 33.65 -19.78
CA THR A 304 -22.02 34.82 -20.14
C THR A 304 -22.60 34.64 -21.53
N VAL A 305 -23.92 34.53 -21.62
CA VAL A 305 -24.66 34.46 -22.89
C VAL A 305 -25.35 35.80 -23.15
N THR A 306 -25.01 36.47 -24.26
CA THR A 306 -25.68 37.69 -24.72
C THR A 306 -26.61 37.35 -25.87
N VAL A 307 -27.92 37.57 -25.69
CA VAL A 307 -28.92 37.35 -26.75
C VAL A 307 -29.20 38.67 -27.44
N LEU A 308 -28.96 38.73 -28.75
CA LEU A 308 -29.18 39.92 -29.57
C LEU A 308 -30.34 39.70 -30.53
N ASP A 309 -31.02 40.78 -30.90
CA ASP A 309 -31.96 40.78 -32.01
C ASP A 309 -31.25 40.90 -33.38
N ALA A 310 -32.03 40.96 -34.46
CA ALA A 310 -31.48 41.07 -35.82
C ALA A 310 -30.77 42.41 -36.10
N ALA A 311 -30.99 43.44 -35.29
CA ALA A 311 -30.30 44.72 -35.36
C ALA A 311 -29.00 44.74 -34.54
N GLY A 312 -28.75 43.71 -33.73
CA GLY A 312 -27.60 43.62 -32.84
C GLY A 312 -27.84 44.23 -31.46
N ASP A 313 -29.09 44.57 -31.13
CA ASP A 313 -29.47 45.12 -29.82
C ASP A 313 -29.81 43.98 -28.83
N PRO A 314 -29.49 44.10 -27.52
CA PRO A 314 -29.87 43.10 -26.53
C PRO A 314 -31.37 42.84 -26.51
N LEU A 315 -31.78 41.58 -26.64
CA LEU A 315 -33.19 41.17 -26.70
C LEU A 315 -33.76 40.95 -25.28
N PRO A 316 -34.60 41.85 -24.74
CA PRO A 316 -35.15 41.70 -23.40
C PRO A 316 -36.18 40.56 -23.33
N GLY A 317 -36.16 39.81 -22.22
CA GLY A 317 -37.16 38.78 -21.94
C GLY A 317 -37.01 37.48 -22.73
N ALA A 318 -35.87 37.26 -23.39
CA ALA A 318 -35.57 35.98 -24.05
C ALA A 318 -35.40 34.85 -23.03
N THR A 319 -35.98 33.69 -23.32
CA THR A 319 -35.74 32.46 -22.55
C THR A 319 -34.47 31.77 -23.06
N VAL A 320 -33.52 31.52 -22.16
CA VAL A 320 -32.30 30.76 -22.46
C VAL A 320 -32.39 29.40 -21.77
N VAL A 321 -32.16 28.32 -22.52
CA VAL A 321 -32.05 26.95 -22.01
C VAL A 321 -30.67 26.44 -22.42
N TYR A 322 -29.96 25.81 -21.50
CA TYR A 322 -28.65 25.20 -21.75
C TYR A 322 -28.61 23.78 -21.20
N THR A 323 -27.78 22.94 -21.80
CA THR A 323 -27.51 21.57 -21.37
C THR A 323 -26.02 21.31 -21.56
N GLN A 324 -25.35 20.85 -20.52
CA GLN A 324 -23.95 20.43 -20.60
C GLN A 324 -23.89 19.09 -21.35
N THR A 325 -23.11 19.01 -22.41
CA THR A 325 -23.01 17.82 -23.27
C THR A 325 -21.66 17.09 -23.13
N SER A 326 -20.69 17.70 -22.46
CA SER A 326 -19.37 17.12 -22.14
C SER A 326 -18.72 17.88 -20.97
N HIS A 327 -17.66 17.31 -20.41
CA HIS A 327 -16.80 17.92 -19.41
C HIS A 327 -15.37 17.41 -19.57
N ASP A 328 -14.41 18.25 -19.20
CA ASP A 328 -12.98 17.94 -19.32
C ASP A 328 -12.52 16.92 -18.26
N PHE A 329 -13.19 16.86 -17.12
CA PHE A 329 -12.87 15.88 -16.07
C PHE A 329 -13.23 14.46 -16.55
N LEU A 330 -12.39 13.48 -16.24
CA LEU A 330 -12.56 12.12 -16.73
C LEU A 330 -13.15 11.23 -15.61
N PHE A 331 -14.45 10.92 -15.71
CA PHE A 331 -15.08 9.90 -14.88
C PHE A 331 -14.98 8.57 -15.59
N GLY A 332 -14.24 7.66 -14.98
CA GLY A 332 -13.74 6.46 -15.61
C GLY A 332 -14.26 5.16 -15.02
N VAL A 333 -14.23 4.13 -15.85
CA VAL A 333 -14.24 2.72 -15.44
C VAL A 333 -13.10 2.00 -16.16
N PHE A 334 -12.55 0.97 -15.53
CA PHE A 334 -11.59 0.08 -16.16
C PHE A 334 -12.23 -1.29 -16.38
N SER A 335 -12.51 -1.60 -17.64
CA SER A 335 -12.99 -2.91 -18.09
C SER A 335 -12.76 -3.07 -19.60
N SER A 336 -12.94 -4.28 -20.13
CA SER A 336 -12.97 -4.54 -21.58
C SER A 336 -14.40 -4.61 -22.11
N LEU A 337 -14.58 -4.46 -23.42
CA LEU A 337 -15.87 -4.68 -24.07
C LEU A 337 -16.39 -6.10 -23.90
N GLU A 338 -15.52 -7.10 -23.97
CA GLU A 338 -15.88 -8.49 -23.69
C GLU A 338 -16.47 -8.68 -22.28
N ASN A 339 -15.93 -7.98 -21.27
CA ASN A 339 -16.34 -8.13 -19.88
C ASN A 339 -17.60 -7.33 -19.53
N ALA A 340 -17.65 -6.05 -19.88
CA ALA A 340 -18.76 -5.16 -19.53
C ALA A 340 -19.95 -5.25 -20.50
N GLY A 341 -19.67 -5.53 -21.77
CA GLY A 341 -20.65 -5.51 -22.85
C GLY A 341 -21.16 -4.10 -23.21
N VAL A 342 -21.74 -3.97 -24.41
CA VAL A 342 -22.29 -2.70 -24.90
C VAL A 342 -23.35 -2.12 -23.96
N GLU A 343 -24.28 -2.95 -23.46
CA GLU A 343 -25.35 -2.52 -22.56
C GLU A 343 -24.81 -2.01 -21.22
N GLY A 344 -23.74 -2.62 -20.69
CA GLY A 344 -23.05 -2.14 -19.49
C GLY A 344 -22.47 -0.74 -19.69
N TYR A 345 -21.79 -0.52 -20.81
CA TYR A 345 -21.23 0.80 -21.13
C TYR A 345 -22.29 1.85 -21.44
N GLU A 346 -23.40 1.50 -22.09
CA GLU A 346 -24.53 2.42 -22.27
C GLU A 346 -25.11 2.88 -20.92
N LEU A 347 -25.20 2.00 -19.93
CA LEU A 347 -25.61 2.35 -18.57
C LEU A 347 -24.58 3.26 -17.89
N MET A 348 -23.29 3.00 -18.06
CA MET A 348 -22.22 3.82 -17.52
C MET A 348 -22.22 5.24 -18.14
N GLN A 349 -22.44 5.38 -19.45
CA GLN A 349 -22.61 6.69 -20.09
C GLN A 349 -23.80 7.45 -19.52
N GLN A 350 -24.93 6.77 -19.30
CA GLN A 350 -26.11 7.39 -18.68
C GLN A 350 -25.83 7.88 -17.25
N ALA A 351 -24.90 7.23 -16.54
CA ALA A 351 -24.42 7.65 -15.23
C ALA A 351 -23.37 8.78 -15.28
N GLY A 352 -22.90 9.18 -16.47
CA GLY A 352 -21.92 10.24 -16.67
C GLY A 352 -20.48 9.78 -16.85
N ILE A 353 -20.23 8.48 -17.04
CA ILE A 353 -18.91 7.96 -17.40
C ILE A 353 -18.59 8.38 -18.84
N ASN A 354 -17.44 9.00 -19.03
CA ASN A 354 -16.96 9.51 -20.32
C ASN A 354 -15.57 9.00 -20.70
N TYR A 355 -14.92 8.25 -19.81
CA TYR A 355 -13.54 7.81 -19.93
C TYR A 355 -13.42 6.32 -19.66
N LEU A 356 -12.64 5.59 -20.45
CA LEU A 356 -12.43 4.16 -20.25
C LEU A 356 -10.95 3.83 -20.22
N THR A 357 -10.57 3.02 -19.25
CA THR A 357 -9.28 2.33 -19.28
C THR A 357 -9.47 0.96 -19.93
N THR A 358 -8.68 0.65 -20.95
CA THR A 358 -8.71 -0.63 -21.67
C THR A 358 -7.47 -1.45 -21.36
N GLY A 359 -7.66 -2.77 -21.17
CA GLY A 359 -6.59 -3.73 -20.90
C GLY A 359 -5.65 -3.89 -22.10
N PHE A 360 -4.37 -3.66 -21.88
CA PHE A 360 -3.30 -3.67 -22.89
C PHE A 360 -2.07 -4.45 -22.38
N TYR A 361 -2.27 -5.40 -21.47
CA TYR A 361 -1.16 -6.21 -20.96
C TYR A 361 -0.47 -6.94 -22.12
N TRP A 362 0.85 -7.04 -22.08
CA TRP A 362 1.63 -7.57 -23.20
C TRP A 362 1.19 -8.99 -23.59
N MET A 363 0.83 -9.82 -22.61
CA MET A 363 0.28 -11.15 -22.85
C MET A 363 -1.00 -11.17 -23.72
N GLU A 364 -1.75 -10.06 -23.75
CA GLU A 364 -2.97 -9.91 -24.55
C GLU A 364 -2.69 -9.24 -25.91
N THR A 365 -1.74 -8.31 -25.96
CA THR A 365 -1.44 -7.51 -27.15
C THR A 365 -0.40 -8.15 -28.07
N GLU A 366 0.46 -9.03 -27.56
CA GLU A 366 1.40 -9.82 -28.36
C GLU A 366 1.82 -11.09 -27.59
N PRO A 367 0.97 -12.12 -27.52
CA PRO A 367 1.26 -13.36 -26.79
C PRO A 367 2.42 -14.18 -27.40
N GLU A 368 2.63 -14.07 -28.71
CA GLU A 368 3.74 -14.67 -29.44
C GLU A 368 4.48 -13.58 -30.23
N GLN A 369 5.81 -13.68 -30.32
CA GLN A 369 6.63 -12.67 -31.01
C GLN A 369 6.16 -12.42 -32.45
N ASP A 370 6.04 -11.14 -32.81
CA ASP A 370 5.53 -10.63 -34.08
C ASP A 370 4.06 -11.00 -34.39
N GLN A 371 3.28 -11.43 -33.40
CA GLN A 371 1.88 -11.85 -33.57
C GLN A 371 0.92 -11.03 -32.70
N ILE A 372 0.60 -9.83 -33.17
CA ILE A 372 -0.39 -8.95 -32.55
C ILE A 372 -1.81 -9.37 -32.99
N PRO A 373 -2.72 -9.73 -32.07
CA PRO A 373 -4.07 -10.15 -32.39
C PRO A 373 -4.99 -8.94 -32.61
N TRP A 374 -4.79 -8.22 -33.72
CA TRP A 374 -5.48 -6.94 -34.00
C TRP A 374 -7.01 -6.98 -33.87
N ASP A 375 -7.64 -8.06 -34.35
CA ASP A 375 -9.11 -8.22 -34.26
C ASP A 375 -9.60 -8.29 -32.80
N TYR A 376 -8.82 -8.93 -31.93
CA TYR A 376 -9.12 -8.98 -30.50
C TYR A 376 -8.93 -7.61 -29.83
N ILE A 377 -7.88 -6.87 -30.17
CA ILE A 377 -7.67 -5.52 -29.62
C ILE A 377 -8.77 -4.57 -30.11
N ASP A 378 -9.12 -4.65 -31.40
CA ASP A 378 -10.17 -3.82 -32.01
C ASP A 378 -11.54 -4.08 -31.37
N HIS A 379 -11.92 -5.35 -31.14
CA HIS A 379 -13.30 -5.75 -30.85
C HIS A 379 -13.53 -6.57 -29.58
N GLY A 380 -12.51 -7.24 -29.03
CA GLY A 380 -12.58 -7.93 -27.75
C GLY A 380 -12.27 -6.99 -26.58
N ILE A 381 -11.08 -6.39 -26.61
CA ILE A 381 -10.76 -5.23 -25.76
C ILE A 381 -11.70 -4.08 -26.13
N GLY A 382 -11.90 -3.86 -27.44
CA GLY A 382 -12.95 -2.99 -27.97
C GLY A 382 -12.50 -1.58 -28.33
N VAL A 383 -11.23 -1.36 -28.70
CA VAL A 383 -10.71 0.00 -28.98
C VAL A 383 -11.55 0.74 -30.03
N LEU A 384 -11.91 0.07 -31.13
CA LEU A 384 -12.67 0.73 -32.20
C LEU A 384 -14.14 0.95 -31.80
N ASP A 385 -14.74 -0.03 -31.14
CA ASP A 385 -16.14 0.04 -30.72
C ASP A 385 -16.36 1.10 -29.64
N LEU A 386 -15.47 1.18 -28.64
CA LEU A 386 -15.62 2.10 -27.51
C LEU A 386 -15.39 3.56 -27.93
N VAL A 387 -14.50 3.84 -28.87
CA VAL A 387 -14.38 5.17 -29.47
C VAL A 387 -15.62 5.53 -30.29
N GLU A 388 -16.20 4.59 -31.04
CA GLU A 388 -17.44 4.82 -31.79
C GLU A 388 -18.62 5.14 -30.84
N MET A 389 -18.62 4.54 -29.64
CA MET A 389 -19.57 4.87 -28.57
C MET A 389 -19.34 6.26 -27.94
N GLY A 390 -18.22 6.94 -28.22
CA GLY A 390 -17.94 8.31 -27.80
C GLY A 390 -17.12 8.43 -26.51
N PHE A 391 -16.44 7.38 -26.07
CA PHE A 391 -15.56 7.44 -24.90
C PHE A 391 -14.15 7.96 -25.24
N THR A 392 -13.55 8.69 -24.29
CA THR A 392 -12.09 8.91 -24.24
C THR A 392 -11.42 7.64 -23.74
N LEU A 393 -10.33 7.19 -24.39
CA LEU A 393 -9.66 5.94 -24.02
C LEU A 393 -8.26 6.15 -23.44
N LYS A 394 -7.91 5.34 -22.43
CA LYS A 394 -6.55 5.09 -21.96
C LYS A 394 -6.17 3.62 -22.16
N ALA A 395 -5.02 3.36 -22.77
CA ALA A 395 -4.41 2.02 -22.77
C ALA A 395 -3.70 1.73 -21.44
N HIS A 396 -4.01 0.60 -20.80
CA HIS A 396 -3.40 0.15 -19.55
C HIS A 396 -3.10 -1.37 -19.56
N ALA A 397 -1.85 -1.81 -19.46
CA ALA A 397 -0.62 -1.02 -19.54
C ALA A 397 0.35 -1.68 -20.51
N LEU A 398 1.08 -0.85 -21.25
CA LEU A 398 2.02 -1.32 -22.28
C LEU A 398 3.15 -2.15 -21.68
N LEU A 399 3.63 -1.75 -20.49
CA LEU A 399 4.58 -2.50 -19.69
C LEU A 399 3.97 -2.72 -18.30
N ALA A 400 3.64 -3.97 -17.99
CA ALA A 400 3.37 -4.45 -16.63
C ALA A 400 4.24 -5.69 -16.44
N LEU A 401 5.44 -5.50 -15.87
CA LEU A 401 6.50 -6.52 -15.83
C LEU A 401 6.26 -7.54 -14.71
N TRP A 402 5.03 -8.03 -14.60
CA TRP A 402 4.67 -9.19 -13.80
C TRP A 402 4.94 -10.46 -14.61
N ASP A 403 5.32 -11.56 -13.95
CA ASP A 403 5.63 -12.83 -14.63
C ASP A 403 4.44 -13.38 -15.45
N PHE A 404 3.21 -13.23 -14.94
CA PHE A 404 1.97 -13.69 -15.60
C PHE A 404 1.49 -12.73 -16.70
N GLY A 405 1.83 -11.43 -16.59
CA GLY A 405 1.42 -10.39 -17.55
C GLY A 405 2.37 -10.25 -18.73
N THR A 406 3.51 -10.95 -18.70
CA THR A 406 4.59 -10.85 -19.69
C THR A 406 4.76 -12.16 -20.47
N PRO A 407 4.73 -12.15 -21.81
CA PRO A 407 4.92 -13.34 -22.64
C PRO A 407 6.25 -14.06 -22.39
N ASP A 408 6.21 -15.39 -22.50
CA ASP A 408 7.40 -16.23 -22.31
C ASP A 408 8.54 -15.91 -23.28
N TYR A 409 8.23 -15.51 -24.52
CA TYR A 409 9.28 -15.15 -25.48
C TYR A 409 10.03 -13.90 -25.03
N PHE A 410 9.33 -12.89 -24.50
CA PHE A 410 9.93 -11.65 -24.03
C PHE A 410 10.83 -11.92 -22.82
N LYS A 411 10.36 -12.74 -21.87
CA LYS A 411 11.15 -13.17 -20.70
C LYS A 411 12.42 -13.93 -21.07
N ALA A 412 12.45 -14.56 -22.25
CA ALA A 412 13.61 -15.30 -22.75
C ALA A 412 14.64 -14.43 -23.49
N LEU A 413 14.33 -13.17 -23.80
CA LEU A 413 15.22 -12.26 -24.52
C LEU A 413 16.38 -11.76 -23.63
N GLY A 414 17.53 -11.49 -24.25
CA GLY A 414 18.55 -10.67 -23.61
C GLY A 414 18.09 -9.21 -23.50
N PHE A 415 18.63 -8.44 -22.55
CA PHE A 415 18.17 -7.06 -22.30
C PHE A 415 18.18 -6.15 -23.55
N ASP A 416 19.23 -6.19 -24.37
CA ASP A 416 19.29 -5.39 -25.61
C ASP A 416 18.19 -5.75 -26.61
N GLU A 417 17.84 -7.04 -26.69
CA GLU A 417 16.76 -7.54 -27.54
C GLU A 417 15.41 -7.17 -26.96
N ALA A 418 15.20 -7.32 -25.65
CA ALA A 418 14.00 -6.90 -24.94
C ALA A 418 13.74 -5.40 -25.10
N ASN A 419 14.77 -4.56 -24.97
CA ASN A 419 14.65 -3.12 -25.16
C ASN A 419 14.27 -2.76 -26.62
N ARG A 420 14.78 -3.49 -27.61
CA ARG A 420 14.35 -3.32 -29.00
C ARG A 420 12.91 -3.77 -29.19
N GLU A 421 12.52 -4.88 -28.60
CA GLU A 421 11.15 -5.42 -28.65
C GLU A 421 10.14 -4.43 -28.05
N VAL A 422 10.47 -3.80 -26.90
CA VAL A 422 9.65 -2.74 -26.29
C VAL A 422 9.38 -1.61 -27.28
N TYR A 423 10.43 -1.15 -27.99
CA TYR A 423 10.25 -0.10 -28.99
C TYR A 423 9.37 -0.55 -30.15
N GLU A 424 9.62 -1.73 -30.71
CA GLU A 424 8.90 -2.27 -31.87
C GLU A 424 7.41 -2.51 -31.56
N HIS A 425 7.11 -3.16 -30.42
CA HIS A 425 5.76 -3.44 -29.95
C HIS A 425 4.96 -2.15 -29.72
N ILE A 426 5.49 -1.24 -28.89
CA ILE A 426 4.79 0.00 -28.55
C ILE A 426 4.60 0.88 -29.80
N SER A 427 5.60 0.95 -30.69
CA SER A 427 5.47 1.70 -31.95
C SER A 427 4.35 1.14 -32.83
N ALA A 428 4.17 -0.18 -32.88
CA ALA A 428 3.09 -0.80 -33.66
C ALA A 428 1.71 -0.46 -33.10
N LEU A 429 1.52 -0.55 -31.78
CA LEU A 429 0.26 -0.21 -31.11
C LEU A 429 -0.08 1.28 -31.27
N VAL A 430 0.88 2.16 -30.96
CA VAL A 430 0.67 3.62 -31.04
C VAL A 430 0.41 4.05 -32.49
N SER A 431 1.16 3.53 -33.46
CA SER A 431 0.93 3.86 -34.88
C SER A 431 -0.47 3.52 -35.37
N ARG A 432 -1.06 2.45 -34.83
CA ARG A 432 -2.41 2.02 -35.20
C ARG A 432 -3.48 2.86 -34.51
N TYR A 433 -3.32 3.13 -33.22
CA TYR A 433 -4.39 3.66 -32.36
C TYR A 433 -4.21 5.12 -31.91
N ARG A 434 -3.19 5.85 -32.38
CA ARG A 434 -3.00 7.29 -32.07
C ARG A 434 -4.23 8.17 -32.34
N ASP A 435 -5.10 7.77 -33.26
CA ASP A 435 -6.32 8.53 -33.59
C ASP A 435 -7.52 8.10 -32.70
N GLN A 436 -7.33 7.13 -31.80
CA GLN A 436 -8.35 6.51 -30.94
C GLN A 436 -8.03 6.57 -29.43
N ILE A 437 -6.74 6.58 -29.06
CA ILE A 437 -6.28 6.50 -27.68
C ILE A 437 -5.48 7.76 -27.35
N ASP A 438 -6.01 8.55 -26.40
CA ASP A 438 -5.41 9.83 -26.01
C ASP A 438 -4.32 9.67 -24.95
N ILE A 439 -4.41 8.61 -24.13
CA ILE A 439 -3.56 8.41 -22.95
C ILE A 439 -2.94 7.01 -22.98
N TRP A 440 -1.61 6.94 -22.86
CA TRP A 440 -0.86 5.70 -22.89
C TRP A 440 -0.18 5.45 -21.54
N ASN A 441 -0.57 4.38 -20.85
CA ASN A 441 0.15 3.93 -19.68
C ASN A 441 1.39 3.15 -20.09
N VAL A 442 2.53 3.83 -20.04
CA VAL A 442 3.81 3.26 -20.50
C VAL A 442 4.33 2.17 -19.57
N ILE A 443 4.22 2.36 -18.25
CA ILE A 443 4.72 1.41 -17.24
C ILE A 443 3.79 1.40 -16.03
N ASN A 444 3.50 0.20 -15.53
CA ASN A 444 2.64 -0.06 -14.37
C ASN A 444 3.46 -0.66 -13.22
N GLU A 445 3.29 -0.12 -12.01
CA GLU A 445 3.78 -0.67 -10.73
C GLU A 445 5.29 -0.91 -10.61
N ALA A 446 6.09 -0.40 -11.53
CA ALA A 446 7.55 -0.59 -11.59
C ALA A 446 8.33 -0.07 -10.37
N HIS A 447 7.65 0.57 -9.43
CA HIS A 447 8.22 0.97 -8.15
C HIS A 447 8.42 -0.22 -7.19
N GLY A 448 7.64 -1.31 -7.36
CA GLY A 448 7.65 -2.50 -6.50
C GLY A 448 8.29 -3.73 -7.16
N ARG A 449 8.84 -4.64 -6.35
CA ARG A 449 9.56 -5.84 -6.83
C ARG A 449 8.66 -6.81 -7.61
N GLY A 450 7.37 -6.88 -7.27
CA GLY A 450 6.43 -7.77 -7.94
C GLY A 450 6.27 -7.50 -9.44
N ALA A 451 6.49 -6.25 -9.87
CA ALA A 451 6.34 -5.78 -11.24
C ALA A 451 7.70 -5.44 -11.89
N ALA A 452 8.74 -6.23 -11.60
CA ALA A 452 10.11 -5.96 -12.05
C ALA A 452 10.77 -7.12 -12.83
N LEU A 453 10.14 -8.30 -12.89
CA LEU A 453 10.81 -9.55 -13.29
C LEU A 453 12.19 -9.69 -12.57
N ASP A 454 13.21 -10.17 -13.29
CA ASP A 454 14.61 -10.21 -12.83
C ASP A 454 15.44 -9.00 -13.30
N LEU A 455 14.78 -7.90 -13.71
CA LEU A 455 15.45 -6.70 -14.21
C LEU A 455 15.90 -5.79 -13.08
N THR A 456 17.03 -5.12 -13.28
CA THR A 456 17.49 -4.07 -12.38
C THR A 456 16.65 -2.80 -12.55
N ARG A 457 16.66 -1.93 -11.54
CA ARG A 457 15.97 -0.63 -11.61
C ARG A 457 16.40 0.20 -12.82
N ALA A 458 17.70 0.21 -13.13
CA ALA A 458 18.24 0.95 -14.27
C ALA A 458 17.78 0.38 -15.63
N GLU A 459 17.66 -0.93 -15.73
CA GLU A 459 17.10 -1.59 -16.91
C GLU A 459 15.62 -1.22 -17.09
N ILE A 460 14.81 -1.24 -16.02
CA ILE A 460 13.40 -0.86 -16.07
C ILE A 460 13.23 0.63 -16.44
N THR A 461 14.03 1.53 -15.87
CA THR A 461 14.06 2.94 -16.29
C THR A 461 14.38 3.07 -17.78
N THR A 462 15.33 2.26 -18.29
CA THR A 462 15.69 2.25 -19.72
C THR A 462 14.53 1.76 -20.60
N LEU A 463 13.84 0.67 -20.22
CA LEU A 463 12.66 0.19 -20.94
C LEU A 463 11.54 1.23 -20.93
N THR A 464 11.31 1.89 -19.79
CA THR A 464 10.33 2.98 -19.64
C THR A 464 10.65 4.12 -20.59
N GLN A 465 11.89 4.61 -20.63
CA GLN A 465 12.33 5.66 -21.55
C GLN A 465 12.21 5.24 -23.01
N THR A 466 12.48 3.97 -23.34
CA THR A 466 12.27 3.43 -24.67
C THR A 466 10.81 3.42 -25.08
N GLY A 467 9.90 3.00 -24.18
CA GLY A 467 8.46 3.06 -24.41
C GLY A 467 7.96 4.50 -24.60
N ILE A 468 8.43 5.44 -23.78
CA ILE A 468 8.13 6.87 -23.92
C ILE A 468 8.58 7.37 -25.29
N ARG A 469 9.81 7.04 -25.71
CA ARG A 469 10.34 7.42 -27.01
C ARG A 469 9.50 6.85 -28.15
N ALA A 470 9.09 5.59 -28.07
CA ALA A 470 8.20 4.96 -29.06
C ALA A 470 6.86 5.71 -29.16
N ILE A 471 6.24 6.06 -28.02
CA ILE A 471 5.00 6.85 -28.02
C ILE A 471 5.22 8.20 -28.69
N ARG A 472 6.19 9.01 -28.22
CA ARG A 472 6.42 10.37 -28.72
C ARG A 472 6.77 10.44 -30.21
N GLU A 473 7.49 9.45 -30.73
CA GLU A 473 7.87 9.41 -32.15
C GLU A 473 6.70 9.07 -33.08
N HIS A 474 5.69 8.34 -32.59
CA HIS A 474 4.56 7.86 -33.38
C HIS A 474 3.24 8.62 -33.12
N ASP A 475 3.14 9.24 -31.95
CA ASP A 475 2.08 10.14 -31.51
C ASP A 475 2.66 11.25 -30.61
N PRO A 476 3.05 12.40 -31.20
CA PRO A 476 3.63 13.51 -30.44
C PRO A 476 2.63 14.25 -29.54
N ASP A 477 1.33 14.05 -29.74
CA ASP A 477 0.26 14.73 -29.00
C ASP A 477 -0.32 13.86 -27.86
N ALA A 478 -0.04 12.55 -27.85
CA ALA A 478 -0.40 11.61 -26.78
C ALA A 478 0.04 12.09 -25.40
N ARG A 479 -0.79 11.79 -24.38
CA ARG A 479 -0.41 11.95 -22.98
C ARG A 479 0.14 10.63 -22.42
N ILE A 480 1.26 10.68 -21.72
CA ILE A 480 1.92 9.50 -21.17
C ILE A 480 1.74 9.45 -19.66
N ILE A 481 1.22 8.33 -19.15
CA ILE A 481 1.01 8.09 -17.73
C ILE A 481 1.96 7.00 -17.21
N ILE A 482 2.57 7.26 -16.06
CA ILE A 482 3.23 6.24 -15.23
C ILE A 482 2.27 5.90 -14.09
N ASN A 483 1.92 4.63 -13.94
CA ASN A 483 0.93 4.19 -12.96
C ASN A 483 1.60 3.50 -11.76
N ASN A 484 1.23 3.92 -10.56
CA ASN A 484 1.80 3.41 -9.31
C ASN A 484 0.79 2.54 -8.57
N ALA A 485 1.28 1.45 -7.95
CA ALA A 485 0.48 0.59 -7.08
C ALA A 485 -0.01 1.32 -5.82
N PHE A 486 -0.96 0.71 -5.13
CA PHE A 486 -1.62 1.22 -3.92
C PHE A 486 -0.73 1.27 -2.67
N ASP A 487 0.45 0.66 -2.70
CA ASP A 487 1.42 0.63 -1.59
C ASP A 487 2.26 1.92 -1.53
N TRP A 488 1.58 3.01 -1.15
CA TRP A 488 2.12 4.37 -1.13
C TRP A 488 3.48 4.48 -0.43
N TYR A 489 3.66 3.79 0.70
CA TYR A 489 4.87 3.85 1.52
C TYR A 489 5.90 2.78 1.11
N GLY A 490 5.57 1.89 0.18
CA GLY A 490 6.34 0.68 -0.10
C GLY A 490 6.18 -0.37 1.00
N GLU A 491 5.04 -0.36 1.71
CA GLU A 491 4.78 -1.24 2.86
C GLU A 491 4.77 -2.73 2.51
N ILE A 492 4.66 -3.08 1.22
CA ILE A 492 4.80 -4.45 0.73
C ILE A 492 6.17 -5.06 1.06
N ARG A 493 7.22 -4.23 1.23
CA ARG A 493 8.56 -4.68 1.64
C ARG A 493 8.54 -5.49 2.92
N GLN A 494 7.76 -5.05 3.91
CA GLN A 494 7.60 -5.74 5.18
C GLN A 494 6.89 -7.08 5.02
N MET A 495 5.85 -7.12 4.19
CA MET A 495 5.16 -8.38 3.87
C MET A 495 6.09 -9.36 3.16
N THR A 496 6.89 -8.89 2.19
CA THR A 496 7.91 -9.70 1.51
C THR A 496 8.93 -10.26 2.50
N LEU A 497 9.48 -9.43 3.39
CA LEU A 497 10.45 -9.86 4.40
C LEU A 497 9.87 -10.95 5.30
N LEU A 498 8.64 -10.77 5.80
CA LEU A 498 8.01 -11.73 6.70
C LEU A 498 7.60 -13.03 5.99
N ALA A 499 7.18 -12.95 4.73
CA ALA A 499 6.75 -14.11 3.95
C ALA A 499 7.92 -14.93 3.39
N THR A 500 9.02 -14.27 3.00
CA THR A 500 10.12 -14.91 2.26
C THR A 500 11.43 -14.98 3.04
N GLY A 501 11.62 -14.12 4.04
CA GLY A 501 12.90 -13.95 4.73
C GLY A 501 13.94 -13.17 3.93
N GLU A 502 13.53 -12.53 2.83
CA GLU A 502 14.39 -11.72 1.97
C GLU A 502 14.10 -10.24 2.19
N VAL A 503 15.16 -9.44 2.37
CA VAL A 503 15.05 -7.98 2.37
C VAL A 503 14.71 -7.52 0.96
N ASP A 504 13.69 -6.69 0.84
CA ASP A 504 13.31 -6.09 -0.42
C ASP A 504 13.98 -4.72 -0.56
N ASP A 505 15.18 -4.73 -1.13
CA ASP A 505 15.94 -3.50 -1.46
C ASP A 505 15.51 -2.86 -2.78
N PHE A 506 14.55 -3.46 -3.50
CA PHE A 506 14.11 -2.97 -4.80
C PHE A 506 12.93 -2.02 -4.67
N THR A 507 11.93 -2.38 -3.85
CA THR A 507 10.70 -1.61 -3.75
C THR A 507 10.95 -0.23 -3.15
N LEU A 508 10.36 0.80 -3.76
CA LEU A 508 10.40 2.18 -3.27
C LEU A 508 9.01 2.61 -2.81
N SER A 509 8.93 3.61 -1.92
CA SER A 509 7.67 4.35 -1.78
C SER A 509 7.32 5.05 -3.10
N VAL A 510 6.04 5.35 -3.31
CA VAL A 510 5.61 6.11 -4.49
C VAL A 510 6.34 7.45 -4.58
N PRO A 511 6.46 8.26 -3.50
CA PRO A 511 7.27 9.48 -3.54
C PRO A 511 8.73 9.24 -3.94
N ALA A 512 9.40 8.25 -3.36
CA ALA A 512 10.81 7.97 -3.69
C ALA A 512 10.99 7.52 -5.14
N TYR A 513 10.01 6.80 -5.71
CA TYR A 513 10.03 6.45 -7.12
C TYR A 513 9.83 7.66 -8.04
N LEU A 514 8.87 8.54 -7.72
CA LEU A 514 8.66 9.77 -8.48
C LEU A 514 9.89 10.69 -8.45
N ASP A 515 10.55 10.80 -7.29
CA ASP A 515 11.82 11.53 -7.15
C ASP A 515 12.94 10.89 -8.00
N GLN A 516 13.02 9.57 -8.04
CA GLN A 516 13.96 8.84 -8.89
C GLN A 516 13.69 9.09 -10.39
N LEU A 517 12.45 8.98 -10.84
CA LEU A 517 12.07 9.26 -12.22
C LEU A 517 12.42 10.70 -12.64
N ALA A 518 12.22 11.67 -11.74
CA ALA A 518 12.62 13.05 -11.95
C ALA A 518 14.15 13.20 -12.04
N ALA A 519 14.90 12.54 -11.16
CA ALA A 519 16.36 12.55 -11.17
C ALA A 519 16.95 11.91 -12.45
N ASP A 520 16.32 10.85 -12.94
CA ASP A 520 16.69 10.13 -14.16
C ASP A 520 16.23 10.84 -15.45
N GLY A 521 15.45 11.93 -15.32
CA GLY A 521 14.96 12.72 -16.45
C GLY A 521 13.91 12.00 -17.31
N VAL A 522 13.06 11.17 -16.69
CA VAL A 522 11.98 10.47 -17.38
C VAL A 522 10.85 11.43 -17.75
N ASP A 523 10.53 11.54 -19.04
CA ASP A 523 9.62 12.55 -19.61
C ASP A 523 8.20 12.01 -19.84
N TYR A 524 7.47 11.81 -18.74
CA TYR A 524 6.04 11.44 -18.74
C TYR A 524 5.16 12.68 -18.44
N ASP A 525 3.84 12.58 -18.61
CA ASP A 525 2.90 13.71 -18.43
C ASP A 525 2.07 13.61 -17.15
N ILE A 526 1.60 12.41 -16.81
CA ILE A 526 0.59 12.17 -15.78
C ILE A 526 1.12 11.21 -14.71
N ILE A 527 0.81 11.50 -13.45
CA ILE A 527 0.99 10.55 -12.35
C ILE A 527 -0.29 9.74 -12.17
N GLY A 528 -0.21 8.43 -12.38
CA GLY A 528 -1.27 7.48 -12.06
C GLY A 528 -1.11 6.92 -10.65
N GLN A 529 -2.19 6.84 -9.89
CA GLN A 529 -2.20 6.26 -8.55
C GLN A 529 -3.41 5.33 -8.39
N GLN A 530 -3.14 4.05 -8.09
CA GLN A 530 -4.15 3.10 -7.64
C GLN A 530 -4.50 3.34 -6.16
N LEU A 531 -5.76 3.17 -5.75
CA LEU A 531 -6.25 3.47 -4.40
C LEU A 531 -7.25 2.42 -3.88
N TYR A 532 -6.86 1.16 -3.87
CA TYR A 532 -7.70 0.10 -3.29
C TYR A 532 -7.97 0.30 -1.81
N ASN A 533 -9.22 0.13 -1.38
CA ASN A 533 -9.63 0.30 0.01
C ASN A 533 -10.57 -0.82 0.45
N GLY A 534 -10.10 -1.62 1.42
CA GLY A 534 -10.90 -2.67 2.05
C GLY A 534 -11.19 -3.88 1.15
N GLY A 535 -11.59 -4.98 1.79
CA GLY A 535 -12.02 -6.20 1.11
C GLY A 535 -11.01 -7.33 1.10
N TYR A 536 -11.37 -8.40 0.41
CA TYR A 536 -10.59 -9.63 0.27
C TYR A 536 -10.29 -9.87 -1.19
N SER A 537 -9.02 -10.11 -1.50
CA SER A 537 -8.54 -10.41 -2.84
C SER A 537 -7.93 -11.80 -2.86
N ASP A 538 -8.54 -12.69 -3.64
CA ASP A 538 -7.97 -14.00 -3.98
C ASP A 538 -7.41 -14.04 -5.39
N ILE A 539 -7.38 -12.91 -6.10
CA ILE A 539 -6.91 -12.84 -7.50
C ILE A 539 -5.47 -13.33 -7.62
N PHE A 540 -4.62 -12.93 -6.66
CA PHE A 540 -3.23 -13.38 -6.59
C PHE A 540 -3.14 -14.89 -6.37
N ALA A 541 -4.02 -15.48 -5.55
CA ALA A 541 -4.08 -16.91 -5.36
C ALA A 541 -4.59 -17.66 -6.59
N GLN A 542 -5.60 -17.13 -7.27
CA GLN A 542 -6.12 -17.69 -8.51
C GLN A 542 -5.08 -17.69 -9.63
N TRP A 543 -4.18 -16.70 -9.63
CA TRP A 543 -3.08 -16.57 -10.59
C TRP A 543 -1.78 -17.23 -10.12
N GLY A 544 -1.77 -17.88 -8.96
CA GLY A 544 -0.59 -18.58 -8.43
C GLY A 544 0.54 -17.66 -7.93
N LEU A 545 0.22 -16.41 -7.62
CA LEU A 545 1.13 -15.35 -7.19
C LEU A 545 1.27 -15.23 -5.66
N GLY A 546 0.39 -15.88 -4.90
CA GLY A 546 0.45 -15.86 -3.43
C GLY A 546 -0.80 -16.44 -2.77
N ASP A 547 -0.92 -16.26 -1.46
CA ASP A 547 -2.14 -16.55 -0.73
C ASP A 547 -3.16 -15.40 -0.89
N PRO A 548 -4.46 -15.65 -0.66
CA PRO A 548 -5.43 -14.57 -0.58
C PRO A 548 -5.06 -13.54 0.50
N SER A 549 -5.33 -12.27 0.22
CA SER A 549 -4.96 -11.16 1.10
C SER A 549 -6.16 -10.24 1.37
N GLY A 550 -6.19 -9.68 2.57
CA GLY A 550 -7.07 -8.57 2.89
C GLY A 550 -6.44 -7.26 2.44
N ILE A 551 -7.27 -6.37 1.87
CA ILE A 551 -6.86 -5.03 1.50
C ILE A 551 -7.10 -4.11 2.71
N PRO A 552 -6.10 -3.32 3.13
CA PRO A 552 -6.28 -2.35 4.20
C PRO A 552 -7.25 -1.23 3.76
N THR A 553 -7.83 -0.52 4.73
CA THR A 553 -8.66 0.65 4.48
C THR A 553 -7.98 1.89 5.07
N TRP A 554 -7.95 2.98 4.33
CA TRP A 554 -7.45 4.28 4.78
C TRP A 554 -8.62 5.24 5.04
N ASP A 555 -8.46 6.14 6.02
CA ASP A 555 -9.45 7.21 6.25
C ASP A 555 -9.44 8.23 5.10
N LEU A 556 -10.58 8.88 4.84
CA LEU A 556 -10.69 9.82 3.72
C LEU A 556 -9.77 11.03 3.86
N ALA A 557 -9.41 11.43 5.09
CA ALA A 557 -8.47 12.53 5.29
C ALA A 557 -7.01 12.13 5.02
N HIS A 558 -6.66 10.85 5.21
CA HIS A 558 -5.40 10.30 4.72
C HIS A 558 -5.36 10.32 3.20
N ILE A 559 -6.39 9.79 2.54
CA ILE A 559 -6.49 9.80 1.08
C ILE A 559 -6.41 11.24 0.53
N SER A 560 -7.13 12.19 1.14
CA SER A 560 -7.07 13.62 0.80
C SER A 560 -5.64 14.17 0.85
N ALA A 561 -4.88 13.83 1.89
CA ALA A 561 -3.49 14.26 2.06
C ALA A 561 -2.54 13.62 1.03
N LEU A 562 -2.77 12.34 0.66
CA LEU A 562 -2.02 11.68 -0.42
C LEU A 562 -2.23 12.41 -1.76
N LEU A 563 -3.46 12.77 -2.08
CA LEU A 563 -3.79 13.50 -3.31
C LEU A 563 -3.19 14.91 -3.32
N ASP A 564 -3.17 15.61 -2.17
CA ASP A 564 -2.47 16.88 -2.06
C ASP A 564 -0.96 16.72 -2.31
N ARG A 565 -0.33 15.68 -1.72
CA ARG A 565 1.10 15.38 -1.90
C ARG A 565 1.46 14.99 -3.34
N LEU A 566 0.59 14.26 -4.03
CA LEU A 566 0.76 13.99 -5.47
C LEU A 566 0.72 15.28 -6.29
N GLY A 567 -0.11 16.26 -5.89
CA GLY A 567 -0.17 17.57 -6.53
C GLY A 567 1.12 18.38 -6.46
N GLU A 568 1.96 18.15 -5.45
CA GLU A 568 3.23 18.89 -5.25
C GLU A 568 4.25 18.62 -6.37
N TYR A 569 4.14 17.50 -7.09
CA TYR A 569 4.98 17.18 -8.24
C TYR A 569 4.66 18.02 -9.48
N GLY A 570 3.60 18.84 -9.44
CA GLY A 570 3.26 19.78 -10.52
C GLY A 570 2.80 19.12 -11.82
N ARG A 571 2.30 17.88 -11.74
CA ARG A 571 1.75 17.10 -12.85
C ARG A 571 0.29 16.75 -12.57
N PRO A 572 -0.54 16.58 -13.62
CA PRO A 572 -1.86 15.99 -13.48
C PRO A 572 -1.83 14.64 -12.77
N VAL A 573 -2.83 14.39 -11.95
CA VAL A 573 -3.03 13.15 -11.19
C VAL A 573 -4.26 12.43 -11.72
N HIS A 574 -4.08 11.17 -12.09
CA HIS A 574 -5.19 10.29 -12.42
C HIS A 574 -5.31 9.24 -11.30
N ILE A 575 -6.47 9.18 -10.65
CA ILE A 575 -6.82 8.03 -9.83
C ILE A 575 -7.24 6.94 -10.81
N THR A 576 -6.38 5.94 -10.95
CA THR A 576 -6.43 4.99 -12.08
C THR A 576 -7.21 3.74 -11.77
N GLU A 577 -7.23 3.31 -10.51
CA GLU A 577 -7.95 2.13 -10.04
C GLU A 577 -8.45 2.40 -8.61
N GLN A 578 -9.71 2.77 -8.48
CA GLN A 578 -10.41 2.83 -7.20
C GLN A 578 -11.44 1.71 -7.13
N SER A 579 -11.46 0.96 -6.04
CA SER A 579 -12.57 0.06 -5.75
C SER A 579 -12.76 -0.08 -4.24
N VAL A 580 -14.00 -0.36 -3.84
CA VAL A 580 -14.35 -0.83 -2.48
C VAL A 580 -15.41 -1.93 -2.58
N PRO A 581 -15.45 -2.89 -1.65
CA PRO A 581 -16.44 -3.97 -1.69
C PRO A 581 -17.88 -3.48 -1.53
N SER A 582 -18.84 -4.20 -2.14
CA SER A 582 -20.28 -4.02 -1.93
C SER A 582 -20.87 -4.99 -0.90
N THR A 583 -20.06 -5.92 -0.38
CA THR A 583 -20.44 -6.91 0.64
C THR A 583 -19.27 -7.17 1.58
N TRP A 584 -19.56 -7.77 2.72
CA TRP A 584 -18.58 -8.10 3.76
C TRP A 584 -18.78 -9.52 4.27
N ASP A 585 -17.69 -10.27 4.36
CA ASP A 585 -17.61 -11.51 5.12
C ASP A 585 -16.76 -11.26 6.38
N PRO A 586 -17.27 -11.53 7.60
CA PRO A 586 -16.48 -11.42 8.83
C PRO A 586 -15.17 -12.20 8.81
N ASP A 587 -15.10 -13.31 8.06
CA ASP A 587 -13.89 -14.10 7.92
C ASP A 587 -12.75 -13.33 7.23
N TRP A 588 -13.05 -12.26 6.48
CA TRP A 588 -12.03 -11.41 5.85
C TRP A 588 -11.12 -10.70 6.85
N THR A 589 -11.61 -10.47 8.08
CA THR A 589 -10.82 -9.89 9.17
C THR A 589 -9.54 -10.69 9.41
N GLN A 590 -9.58 -12.02 9.28
CA GLN A 590 -8.41 -12.87 9.54
C GLN A 590 -7.32 -12.74 8.46
N TYR A 591 -7.68 -12.22 7.28
CA TYR A 591 -6.76 -11.91 6.18
C TYR A 591 -6.28 -10.45 6.23
N GLY A 592 -6.70 -9.69 7.24
CA GLY A 592 -6.34 -8.29 7.39
C GLY A 592 -7.19 -7.32 6.57
N ALA A 593 -8.37 -7.72 6.10
CA ALA A 593 -9.24 -6.82 5.37
C ALA A 593 -9.76 -5.70 6.28
N GLY A 594 -9.63 -4.44 5.83
CA GLY A 594 -10.22 -3.29 6.50
C GLY A 594 -11.66 -3.02 6.07
N TRP A 595 -12.35 -2.20 6.85
CA TRP A 595 -13.65 -1.62 6.48
C TRP A 595 -13.70 -0.17 6.97
N TRP A 596 -14.49 0.65 6.28
CA TRP A 596 -14.64 2.07 6.62
C TRP A 596 -15.62 2.23 7.81
N HIS A 597 -16.48 3.25 7.82
CA HIS A 597 -17.45 3.51 8.91
C HIS A 597 -18.22 2.29 9.41
N HIS A 598 -18.61 1.44 8.47
CA HIS A 598 -19.31 0.19 8.72
C HIS A 598 -18.72 -0.94 7.86
N PRO A 599 -18.94 -2.21 8.23
CA PRO A 599 -18.62 -3.33 7.34
C PRO A 599 -19.27 -3.13 5.97
N TRP A 600 -18.52 -3.42 4.91
CA TRP A 600 -18.93 -3.14 3.55
C TRP A 600 -20.31 -3.72 3.20
N ASN A 601 -21.17 -2.85 2.70
CA ASN A 601 -22.46 -3.16 2.09
C ASN A 601 -22.75 -2.09 1.03
N GLU A 602 -23.84 -2.23 0.26
CA GLU A 602 -24.18 -1.25 -0.78
C GLU A 602 -24.39 0.19 -0.26
N GLU A 603 -24.86 0.36 0.98
CA GLU A 603 -25.06 1.68 1.61
C GLU A 603 -23.72 2.34 1.95
N THR A 604 -22.83 1.60 2.61
CA THR A 604 -21.47 2.06 2.98
C THR A 604 -20.64 2.32 1.72
N GLN A 605 -20.77 1.46 0.70
CA GLN A 605 -20.16 1.68 -0.60
C GLN A 605 -20.67 3.01 -1.19
N ALA A 606 -21.98 3.22 -1.29
CA ALA A 606 -22.54 4.45 -1.86
C ALA A 606 -22.10 5.72 -1.11
N GLU A 607 -22.03 5.67 0.22
CA GLU A 607 -21.52 6.76 1.06
C GLU A 607 -20.03 7.03 0.80
N PHE A 608 -19.21 5.98 0.79
CA PHE A 608 -17.78 6.10 0.48
C PHE A 608 -17.58 6.70 -0.91
N LEU A 609 -18.30 6.22 -1.94
CA LEU A 609 -18.19 6.74 -3.30
C LEU A 609 -18.53 8.23 -3.35
N ARG A 610 -19.64 8.64 -2.73
CA ARG A 610 -20.03 10.07 -2.66
C ARG A 610 -18.89 10.91 -2.07
N ASP A 611 -18.37 10.49 -0.93
CA ASP A 611 -17.43 11.27 -0.13
C ASP A 611 -16.03 11.27 -0.74
N PHE A 612 -15.57 10.13 -1.24
CA PHE A 612 -14.32 9.98 -1.99
C PHE A 612 -14.35 10.80 -3.29
N TYR A 613 -15.40 10.66 -4.11
CA TYR A 613 -15.49 11.40 -5.37
C TYR A 613 -15.57 12.91 -5.12
N THR A 614 -16.27 13.36 -4.07
CA THR A 614 -16.31 14.79 -3.70
C THR A 614 -14.91 15.31 -3.37
N ILE A 615 -14.17 14.61 -2.51
CA ILE A 615 -12.79 14.98 -2.16
C ILE A 615 -11.89 14.94 -3.40
N ALA A 616 -11.83 13.82 -4.12
CA ALA A 616 -10.95 13.65 -5.27
C ALA A 616 -11.24 14.66 -6.39
N PHE A 617 -12.51 14.86 -6.73
CA PHE A 617 -12.93 15.84 -7.74
C PHE A 617 -12.57 17.27 -7.33
N SER A 618 -12.56 17.60 -6.04
CA SER A 618 -12.22 18.94 -5.56
C SER A 618 -10.73 19.30 -5.74
N LYS A 619 -9.83 18.32 -5.81
CA LYS A 619 -8.38 18.56 -5.87
C LYS A 619 -7.97 19.07 -7.24
N GLU A 620 -7.52 20.33 -7.34
CA GLU A 620 -7.05 20.96 -8.59
C GLU A 620 -6.20 20.05 -9.51
N PRO A 621 -5.15 19.35 -9.04
CA PRO A 621 -4.30 18.52 -9.90
C PRO A 621 -4.95 17.23 -10.39
N VAL A 622 -6.05 16.77 -9.77
CA VAL A 622 -6.73 15.54 -10.19
C VAL A 622 -7.50 15.81 -11.47
N GLU A 623 -7.37 14.97 -12.50
CA GLU A 623 -8.09 15.11 -13.77
C GLU A 623 -8.99 13.91 -14.08
N ALA A 624 -8.73 12.77 -13.45
CA ALA A 624 -9.47 11.54 -13.68
C ALA A 624 -9.70 10.75 -12.39
N ILE A 625 -10.88 10.12 -12.28
CA ILE A 625 -11.21 9.12 -11.26
C ILE A 625 -11.76 7.90 -11.98
N THR A 626 -11.09 6.76 -11.84
CA THR A 626 -11.46 5.51 -12.52
C THR A 626 -11.84 4.45 -11.50
N TRP A 627 -13.04 3.88 -11.66
CA TRP A 627 -13.49 2.72 -10.90
C TRP A 627 -12.95 1.42 -11.51
N TRP A 628 -12.36 0.54 -10.70
CA TRP A 628 -11.88 -0.79 -11.11
C TRP A 628 -12.95 -1.85 -10.87
#